data_AF-A0A6N7AIX9-F1
#
_entry.id   AF-A0A6N7AIX9-F1
#
_cell.length_a   1.000
_cell.length_b   1.000
_cell.length_c   1.000
_cell.angle_alpha   90.00
_cell.angle_beta   90.00
_cell.angle_gamma   90.00
#
_symmetry.space_group_name_H-M   'P 1'
#
loop_
_entity.id
_entity.type
_entity.pdbx_description
1 polymer ?
#
loop_
_entity_poly.entity_id
_entity_poly.type
_entity_poly.pdbx_seq_one_letter_code
_entity_poly.pdbx_strand_id
1 'polypeptide(L)'
;MGAVVDGIAQKDIPTIASAFRLADDVNNVVTATIDFAAARDENARASGLNKLKEYDQDLRATMTAIAATEGREKTIPIENLRESIFVTLGHLDQALARGLHGAKQYRQRTEAVQTEYVTFLNVLMPWIKTAKGHFIDTTKAIFAQERDPNVLQRKVLRASILDMSLLQSLLEVQTAADLLNGLYGQVGTTRDSAVLERVRGQYAELRDRLLRSADLLPPGAERETLDQSLGRFLAAGRENEDGLFVLRAAMITTLHAQDKMLLDTQGLATDLVRAIQKMVDETRVTLTAQIEETLI
;
A
#
# COMPACT_ATOMS: atom_id res chain seq x y z
N MET A 1 10.53 -34.43 54.25
CA MET A 1 10.60 -35.08 52.92
C MET A 1 9.25 -35.15 52.19
N GLY A 2 8.18 -35.75 52.75
CA GLY A 2 6.88 -35.88 52.04
C GLY A 2 6.27 -34.56 51.53
N ALA A 3 6.15 -33.54 52.38
CA ALA A 3 5.59 -32.24 52.00
C ALA A 3 6.40 -31.47 50.93
N VAL A 4 7.71 -31.72 50.84
CA VAL A 4 8.59 -31.09 49.85
C VAL A 4 8.42 -31.78 48.51
N VAL A 5 8.41 -33.12 48.47
CA VAL A 5 8.13 -33.89 47.25
C VAL A 5 6.73 -33.58 46.70
N ASP A 6 5.73 -33.44 47.58
CA ASP A 6 4.37 -33.05 47.19
C ASP A 6 4.33 -31.62 46.62
N GLY A 7 5.07 -30.66 47.19
CA GLY A 7 5.20 -29.30 46.66
C GLY A 7 5.81 -29.26 45.26
N ILE A 8 6.89 -30.00 45.03
CA ILE A 8 7.56 -30.10 43.72
C ILE A 8 6.62 -30.70 42.66
N ALA A 9 5.95 -31.80 43.02
CA ALA A 9 5.09 -32.54 42.12
C ALA A 9 3.77 -31.81 41.80
N GLN A 10 3.19 -31.10 42.77
CA GLN A 10 1.88 -30.45 42.62
C GLN A 10 1.96 -28.99 42.17
N LYS A 11 3.12 -28.32 42.32
CA LYS A 11 3.27 -26.89 42.02
C LYS A 11 4.39 -26.60 41.02
N ASP A 12 5.64 -26.91 41.34
CA ASP A 12 6.79 -26.39 40.57
C ASP A 12 6.92 -27.02 39.17
N ILE A 13 6.74 -28.35 39.04
CA ILE A 13 6.76 -29.03 37.73
C ILE A 13 5.62 -28.52 36.82
N PRO A 14 4.34 -28.46 37.29
CA PRO A 14 3.25 -27.86 36.53
C PRO A 14 3.50 -26.40 36.13
N THR A 15 4.07 -25.57 37.02
CA THR A 15 4.42 -24.18 36.71
C THR A 15 5.42 -24.10 35.56
N ILE A 16 6.52 -24.86 35.63
CA ILE A 16 7.56 -24.84 34.59
C ILE A 16 7.00 -25.34 33.25
N ALA A 17 6.21 -26.42 33.25
CA ALA A 17 5.59 -26.93 32.03
C ALA A 17 4.62 -25.93 31.41
N SER A 18 3.81 -25.25 32.23
CA SER A 18 2.89 -24.20 31.79
C SER A 18 3.63 -22.98 31.26
N ALA A 19 4.78 -22.62 31.83
CA ALA A 19 5.62 -21.54 31.34
C ALA A 19 6.24 -21.85 29.95
N PHE A 20 6.68 -23.08 29.70
CA PHE A 20 7.12 -23.49 28.36
C PHE A 20 5.97 -23.42 27.35
N ARG A 21 4.79 -23.94 27.71
CA ARG A 21 3.60 -23.83 26.87
C ARG A 21 3.25 -22.36 26.59
N LEU A 22 3.36 -21.49 27.59
CA LEU A 22 3.09 -20.07 27.44
C LEU A 22 4.09 -19.43 26.46
N ALA A 23 5.37 -19.78 26.50
CA ALA A 23 6.35 -19.30 25.53
C ALA A 23 6.04 -19.77 24.10
N ASP A 24 5.59 -21.02 23.92
CA ASP A 24 5.13 -21.54 22.63
C ASP A 24 3.88 -20.80 22.13
N ASP A 25 2.91 -20.55 23.01
CA ASP A 25 1.70 -19.77 22.69
C ASP A 25 2.06 -18.35 22.23
N VAL A 26 3.06 -17.70 22.86
CA VAL A 26 3.56 -16.38 22.43
C VAL A 26 4.19 -16.45 21.03
N ASN A 27 5.00 -17.48 20.74
CA ASN A 27 5.58 -17.67 19.41
C ASN A 27 4.49 -17.88 18.33
N ASN A 28 3.42 -18.60 18.67
CA ASN A 28 2.26 -18.76 17.79
C ASN A 28 1.56 -17.42 17.53
N VAL A 29 1.38 -16.57 18.55
CA VAL A 29 0.84 -15.21 18.38
C VAL A 29 1.73 -14.37 17.46
N VAL A 30 3.06 -14.40 17.63
CA VAL A 30 3.99 -13.64 16.77
C VAL A 30 3.90 -14.10 15.32
N THR A 31 3.93 -15.42 15.09
CA THR A 31 3.84 -15.99 13.73
C THR A 31 2.51 -15.63 13.08
N ALA A 32 1.40 -15.79 13.80
CA ALA A 32 0.08 -15.44 13.32
C ALA A 32 -0.08 -13.93 13.06
N THR A 33 0.61 -13.09 13.83
CA THR A 33 0.63 -11.63 13.62
C THR A 33 1.30 -11.27 12.29
N ILE A 34 2.42 -11.93 11.96
CA ILE A 34 3.12 -11.75 10.69
C ILE A 34 2.20 -12.16 9.52
N ASP A 35 1.58 -13.33 9.62
CA ASP A 35 0.63 -13.82 8.60
C ASP A 35 -0.58 -12.88 8.45
N PHE A 36 -1.11 -12.40 9.57
CA PHE A 36 -2.23 -11.46 9.60
C PHE A 36 -1.88 -10.14 8.92
N ALA A 37 -0.71 -9.56 9.22
CA ALA A 37 -0.26 -8.33 8.57
C ALA A 37 0.03 -8.49 7.07
N ALA A 38 0.33 -9.72 6.62
CA ALA A 38 0.52 -10.04 5.21
C ALA A 38 -0.79 -10.25 4.42
N ALA A 39 -1.95 -10.14 5.08
CA ALA A 39 -3.26 -10.32 4.44
C ALA A 39 -3.46 -9.34 3.27
N ARG A 40 -3.92 -9.89 2.14
CA ARG A 40 -4.11 -9.13 0.88
C ARG A 40 -5.57 -8.80 0.55
N ASP A 41 -6.49 -9.36 1.33
CA ASP A 41 -7.92 -9.18 1.18
C ASP A 41 -8.63 -9.33 2.53
N GLU A 42 -9.92 -9.00 2.52
CA GLU A 42 -10.76 -8.98 3.71
C GLU A 42 -10.98 -10.39 4.32
N ASN A 43 -10.96 -11.43 3.49
CA ASN A 43 -11.14 -12.81 3.96
C ASN A 43 -9.88 -13.28 4.70
N ALA A 44 -8.70 -12.99 4.14
CA ALA A 44 -7.41 -13.27 4.78
C ALA A 44 -7.27 -12.49 6.09
N ARG A 45 -7.68 -11.21 6.11
CA ARG A 45 -7.73 -10.39 7.33
C ARG A 45 -8.62 -11.04 8.39
N ALA A 46 -9.88 -11.33 8.05
CA ALA A 46 -10.83 -11.92 9.00
C ALA A 46 -10.36 -13.29 9.53
N SER A 47 -9.80 -14.12 8.67
CA SER A 47 -9.22 -15.42 9.04
C SER A 47 -8.04 -15.27 10.01
N GLY A 48 -7.09 -14.38 9.70
CA GLY A 48 -5.95 -14.12 10.58
C GLY A 48 -6.37 -13.54 11.94
N LEU A 49 -7.37 -12.64 11.96
CA LEU A 49 -7.91 -12.09 13.21
C LEU A 49 -8.58 -13.18 14.07
N ASN A 50 -9.28 -14.14 13.46
CA ASN A 50 -9.88 -15.25 14.20
C ASN A 50 -8.81 -16.15 14.81
N LYS A 51 -7.75 -16.48 14.07
CA LYS A 51 -6.60 -17.23 14.61
C LYS A 51 -5.94 -16.49 15.78
N LEU A 52 -5.75 -15.19 15.68
CA LEU A 52 -5.18 -14.39 16.78
C LEU A 52 -6.09 -14.41 18.03
N LYS A 53 -7.41 -14.44 17.86
CA LYS A 53 -8.36 -14.59 18.98
C LYS A 53 -8.31 -15.98 19.61
N GLU A 54 -8.13 -17.03 18.82
CA GLU A 54 -7.94 -18.39 19.32
C GLU A 54 -6.66 -18.47 20.18
N TYR A 55 -5.54 -17.98 19.65
CA TYR A 55 -4.29 -17.93 20.41
C TYR A 55 -4.39 -17.05 21.66
N ASP A 56 -5.18 -15.98 21.62
CA ASP A 56 -5.45 -15.17 22.81
C ASP A 56 -6.13 -15.97 23.93
N GLN A 57 -7.11 -16.78 23.57
CA GLN A 57 -7.85 -17.62 24.51
C GLN A 57 -6.95 -18.69 25.11
N ASP A 58 -6.10 -19.32 24.29
CA ASP A 58 -5.11 -20.29 24.74
C ASP A 58 -4.11 -19.66 25.72
N LEU A 59 -3.59 -18.48 25.38
CA LEU A 59 -2.66 -17.74 26.25
C LEU A 59 -3.30 -17.42 27.61
N ARG A 60 -4.55 -16.93 27.63
CA ARG A 60 -5.30 -16.68 28.87
C ARG A 60 -5.52 -17.94 29.70
N ALA A 61 -5.82 -19.06 29.05
CA ALA A 61 -6.02 -20.33 29.73
C ALA A 61 -4.72 -20.81 30.39
N THR A 62 -3.60 -20.76 29.67
CA THR A 62 -2.27 -21.10 30.20
C THR A 62 -1.89 -20.18 31.36
N MET A 63 -2.14 -18.88 31.25
CA MET A 63 -1.89 -17.92 32.33
C MET A 63 -2.75 -18.17 33.58
N THR A 64 -4.02 -18.50 33.40
CA THR A 64 -4.93 -18.82 34.52
C THR A 64 -4.43 -20.07 35.26
N ALA A 65 -3.92 -21.07 34.54
CA ALA A 65 -3.32 -22.26 35.13
C ALA A 65 -2.07 -21.91 35.98
N ILE A 66 -1.19 -21.03 35.49
CA ILE A 66 -0.02 -20.56 36.25
C ILE A 66 -0.45 -19.75 37.48
N ALA A 67 -1.44 -18.87 37.36
CA ALA A 67 -1.94 -18.08 38.48
C ALA A 67 -2.52 -18.95 39.60
N ALA A 68 -3.11 -20.10 39.24
CA ALA A 68 -3.63 -21.07 40.20
C ALA A 68 -2.52 -21.80 40.99
N THR A 69 -1.32 -21.95 40.44
CA THR A 69 -0.18 -22.62 41.12
C THR A 69 0.76 -21.64 41.82
N GLU A 70 1.11 -20.53 41.16
CA GLU A 70 2.09 -19.55 41.63
C GLU A 70 1.51 -18.36 42.39
N GLY A 71 0.20 -18.17 42.29
CA GLY A 71 -0.49 -16.98 42.80
C GLY A 71 -0.54 -15.86 41.76
N ARG A 72 -1.64 -15.11 41.78
CA ARG A 72 -1.96 -14.08 40.78
C ARG A 72 -0.91 -12.97 40.67
N GLU A 73 -0.24 -12.62 41.76
CA GLU A 73 0.74 -11.51 41.76
C GLU A 73 1.91 -11.74 40.80
N LYS A 74 2.32 -13.01 40.62
CA LYS A 74 3.40 -13.38 39.70
C LYS A 74 2.98 -13.34 38.22
N THR A 75 1.68 -13.43 37.91
CA THR A 75 1.19 -13.39 36.52
C THR A 75 0.84 -11.99 36.03
N ILE A 76 0.66 -11.01 36.93
CA ILE A 76 0.31 -9.62 36.58
C ILE A 76 1.23 -9.01 35.51
N PRO A 77 2.58 -9.11 35.60
CA PRO A 77 3.45 -8.51 34.59
C PRO A 77 3.28 -9.13 33.19
N ILE A 78 3.06 -10.44 33.15
CA ILE A 78 2.80 -11.21 31.92
C ILE A 78 1.43 -10.80 31.35
N GLU A 79 0.43 -10.58 32.21
CA GLU A 79 -0.95 -10.22 31.86
C GLU A 79 -0.96 -8.84 31.17
N ASN A 80 -0.26 -7.88 31.76
CA ASN A 80 -0.14 -6.52 31.23
C ASN A 80 0.56 -6.50 29.85
N LEU A 81 1.61 -7.32 29.67
CA LEU A 81 2.31 -7.43 28.39
C LEU A 81 1.44 -8.08 27.32
N ARG A 82 0.72 -9.16 27.67
CA ARG A 82 -0.29 -9.76 26.78
C ARG A 82 -1.32 -8.72 26.35
N GLU A 83 -1.92 -8.00 27.30
CA GLU A 83 -2.92 -6.97 26.98
C GLU A 83 -2.36 -5.91 26.03
N SER A 84 -1.12 -5.47 26.25
CA SER A 84 -0.43 -4.52 25.37
C SER A 84 -0.24 -5.06 23.95
N ILE A 85 0.10 -6.35 23.80
CA ILE A 85 0.18 -7.02 22.49
C ILE A 85 -1.18 -6.95 21.78
N PHE A 86 -2.25 -7.35 22.45
CA PHE A 86 -3.58 -7.41 21.81
C PHE A 86 -4.19 -6.04 21.55
N VAL A 87 -3.86 -5.01 22.35
CA VAL A 87 -4.18 -3.61 22.01
C VAL A 87 -3.46 -3.20 20.72
N THR A 88 -2.17 -3.52 20.60
CA THR A 88 -1.37 -3.23 19.40
C THR A 88 -1.92 -3.97 18.17
N LEU A 89 -2.33 -5.23 18.32
CA LEU A 89 -2.99 -6.01 17.27
C LEU A 89 -4.34 -5.42 16.85
N GLY A 90 -5.10 -4.84 17.79
CA GLY A 90 -6.32 -4.10 17.47
C GLY A 90 -6.04 -2.87 16.60
N HIS A 91 -4.97 -2.13 16.88
CA HIS A 91 -4.55 -1.01 16.03
C HIS A 91 -4.05 -1.48 14.65
N LEU A 92 -3.33 -2.61 14.61
CA LEU A 92 -2.87 -3.24 13.37
C LEU A 92 -4.06 -3.66 12.49
N ASP A 93 -5.10 -4.26 13.08
CA ASP A 93 -6.32 -4.63 12.35
C ASP A 93 -6.99 -3.42 11.69
N GLN A 94 -7.13 -2.32 12.43
CA GLN A 94 -7.68 -1.09 11.89
C GLN A 94 -6.80 -0.50 10.78
N ALA A 95 -5.48 -0.54 10.94
CA ALA A 95 -4.55 -0.10 9.91
C ALA A 95 -4.63 -0.98 8.65
N LEU A 96 -4.75 -2.30 8.81
CA LEU A 96 -4.92 -3.24 7.71
C LEU A 96 -6.24 -3.02 6.98
N ALA A 97 -7.36 -2.82 7.70
CA ALA A 97 -8.65 -2.48 7.11
C ALA A 97 -8.57 -1.21 6.25
N ARG A 98 -7.96 -0.15 6.79
CA ARG A 98 -7.72 1.12 6.06
C ARG A 98 -6.85 0.89 4.83
N GLY A 99 -5.80 0.08 4.94
CA GLY A 99 -4.90 -0.25 3.85
C GLY A 99 -5.61 -1.00 2.72
N LEU A 100 -6.41 -2.02 3.04
CA LEU A 100 -7.20 -2.78 2.07
C LEU A 100 -8.28 -1.92 1.40
N HIS A 101 -8.96 -1.06 2.17
CA HIS A 101 -9.92 -0.11 1.65
C HIS A 101 -9.27 0.89 0.67
N GLY A 102 -8.15 1.50 1.08
CA GLY A 102 -7.37 2.41 0.25
C GLY A 102 -6.85 1.73 -1.03
N ALA A 103 -6.40 0.48 -0.94
CA ALA A 103 -5.97 -0.30 -2.10
C ALA A 103 -7.12 -0.56 -3.09
N LYS A 104 -8.34 -0.83 -2.58
CA LYS A 104 -9.55 -0.98 -3.40
C LYS A 104 -9.91 0.32 -4.12
N GLN A 105 -9.94 1.43 -3.39
CA GLN A 105 -10.21 2.77 -3.95
C GLN A 105 -9.16 3.13 -5.01
N TYR A 106 -7.89 2.89 -4.72
CA TYR A 106 -6.78 3.14 -5.64
C TYR A 106 -6.94 2.36 -6.96
N ARG A 107 -7.31 1.08 -6.88
CA ARG A 107 -7.56 0.24 -8.07
C ARG A 107 -8.72 0.79 -8.90
N GLN A 108 -9.86 1.08 -8.27
CA GLN A 108 -11.03 1.64 -8.95
C GLN A 108 -10.70 2.98 -9.63
N ARG A 109 -9.91 3.82 -8.97
CA ARG A 109 -9.51 5.12 -9.53
C ARG A 109 -8.52 4.97 -10.68
N THR A 110 -7.61 4.00 -10.59
CA THR A 110 -6.66 3.68 -11.68
C THR A 110 -7.40 3.20 -12.91
N GLU A 111 -8.40 2.32 -12.74
CA GLU A 111 -9.26 1.86 -13.83
C GLU A 111 -10.03 3.02 -14.48
N ALA A 112 -10.63 3.91 -13.67
CA ALA A 112 -11.33 5.09 -14.19
C ALA A 112 -10.41 6.02 -14.99
N VAL A 113 -9.20 6.30 -14.50
CA VAL A 113 -8.20 7.08 -15.23
C VAL A 113 -7.82 6.42 -16.55
N GLN A 114 -7.61 5.10 -16.55
CA GLN A 114 -7.28 4.35 -17.76
C GLN A 114 -8.43 4.39 -18.79
N THR A 115 -9.69 4.31 -18.33
CA THR A 115 -10.86 4.47 -19.20
C THR A 115 -10.92 5.85 -19.83
N GLU A 116 -10.69 6.91 -19.06
CA GLU A 116 -10.70 8.28 -19.59
C GLU A 116 -9.51 8.55 -20.52
N TYR A 117 -8.34 7.99 -20.24
CA TYR A 117 -7.18 8.03 -21.13
C TYR A 117 -7.48 7.38 -22.49
N VAL A 118 -8.06 6.18 -22.49
CA VAL A 118 -8.45 5.49 -23.73
C VAL A 118 -9.53 6.29 -24.48
N THR A 119 -10.48 6.86 -23.76
CA THR A 119 -11.53 7.73 -24.34
C THR A 119 -10.92 8.96 -25.01
N PHE A 120 -9.97 9.61 -24.33
CA PHE A 120 -9.22 10.74 -24.89
C PHE A 120 -8.44 10.36 -26.15
N LEU A 121 -7.72 9.24 -26.14
CA LEU A 121 -7.01 8.76 -27.34
C LEU A 121 -7.97 8.43 -28.49
N ASN A 122 -9.14 7.88 -28.22
CA ASN A 122 -10.14 7.62 -29.25
C ASN A 122 -10.66 8.90 -29.93
N VAL A 123 -10.62 10.04 -29.23
CA VAL A 123 -10.94 11.36 -29.80
C VAL A 123 -9.74 11.96 -30.53
N LEU A 124 -8.54 11.85 -29.97
CA LEU A 124 -7.30 12.44 -30.52
C LEU A 124 -6.77 11.69 -31.76
N MET A 125 -6.83 10.36 -31.79
CA MET A 125 -6.25 9.55 -32.86
C MET A 125 -6.84 9.82 -34.25
N PRO A 126 -8.16 10.01 -34.40
CA PRO A 126 -8.75 10.48 -35.66
C PRO A 126 -8.13 11.78 -36.17
N TRP A 127 -7.87 12.75 -35.29
CA TRP A 127 -7.23 14.02 -35.67
C TRP A 127 -5.81 13.82 -36.18
N ILE A 128 -5.01 13.01 -35.48
CA ILE A 128 -3.64 12.67 -35.89
C ILE A 128 -3.68 11.99 -37.27
N LYS A 129 -4.60 11.04 -37.47
CA LYS A 129 -4.75 10.33 -38.75
C LYS A 129 -5.13 11.29 -39.88
N THR A 130 -6.07 12.20 -39.65
CA THR A 130 -6.51 13.20 -40.62
C THR A 130 -5.39 14.19 -40.95
N ALA A 131 -4.71 14.76 -39.95
CA ALA A 131 -3.58 15.66 -40.15
C ALA A 131 -2.42 14.99 -40.92
N LYS A 132 -2.11 13.73 -40.59
CA LYS A 132 -1.13 12.91 -41.31
C LYS A 132 -1.56 12.67 -42.77
N GLY A 133 -2.84 12.38 -43.00
CA GLY A 133 -3.41 12.22 -44.34
C GLY A 133 -3.24 13.48 -45.18
N HIS A 134 -3.66 14.63 -44.65
CA HIS A 134 -3.50 15.92 -45.32
C HIS A 134 -2.03 16.23 -45.65
N PHE A 135 -1.12 16.02 -44.70
CA PHE A 135 0.31 16.23 -44.94
C PHE A 135 0.84 15.35 -46.09
N ILE A 136 0.47 14.06 -46.12
CA ILE A 136 0.87 13.13 -47.19
C ILE A 136 0.29 13.57 -48.54
N ASP A 137 -0.98 13.97 -48.59
CA ASP A 137 -1.65 14.36 -49.82
C ASP A 137 -1.10 15.69 -50.36
N THR A 138 -0.87 16.69 -49.51
CA THR A 138 -0.20 17.94 -49.88
C THR A 138 1.20 17.65 -50.43
N THR A 139 1.96 16.76 -49.77
CA THR A 139 3.32 16.38 -50.21
C THR A 139 3.29 15.67 -51.56
N LYS A 140 2.38 14.72 -51.78
CA LYS A 140 2.20 14.07 -53.08
C LYS A 140 1.85 15.07 -54.17
N ALA A 141 0.98 16.05 -53.88
CA ALA A 141 0.58 17.09 -54.81
C ALA A 141 1.71 18.08 -55.18
N ILE A 142 2.79 18.16 -54.39
CA ILE A 142 4.01 18.90 -54.72
C ILE A 142 4.82 18.12 -55.77
N PHE A 143 4.93 16.80 -55.62
CA PHE A 143 5.71 15.94 -56.53
C PHE A 143 4.93 15.52 -57.79
N ALA A 144 3.61 15.71 -57.81
CA ALA A 144 2.75 15.38 -58.95
C ALA A 144 2.82 16.45 -60.05
N GLN A 145 3.93 16.49 -60.80
CA GLN A 145 4.14 17.23 -62.07
C GLN A 145 3.58 18.68 -62.17
N GLU A 146 3.39 19.39 -61.05
CA GLU A 146 2.94 20.78 -61.01
C GLU A 146 4.03 21.68 -61.58
N ARG A 147 3.72 22.44 -62.63
CA ARG A 147 4.70 23.28 -63.35
C ARG A 147 4.64 24.76 -62.99
N ASP A 148 3.60 25.20 -62.28
CA ASP A 148 3.48 26.59 -61.81
C ASP A 148 4.29 26.79 -60.50
N PRO A 149 5.38 27.59 -60.53
CA PRO A 149 6.20 27.85 -59.35
C PRO A 149 5.44 28.49 -58.19
N ASN A 150 4.42 29.33 -58.46
CA ASN A 150 3.63 30.00 -57.43
C ASN A 150 2.67 29.03 -56.72
N VAL A 151 2.15 28.03 -57.47
CA VAL A 151 1.32 26.96 -56.88
C VAL A 151 2.20 26.02 -56.05
N LEU A 152 3.38 25.67 -56.56
CA LEU A 152 4.35 24.85 -55.84
C LEU A 152 4.78 25.52 -54.53
N GLN A 153 5.16 26.81 -54.56
CA GLN A 153 5.55 27.56 -53.37
C GLN A 153 4.44 27.59 -52.32
N ARG A 154 3.18 27.84 -52.72
CA ARG A 154 2.03 27.81 -51.80
C ARG A 154 1.80 26.43 -51.18
N LYS A 155 1.93 25.35 -51.98
CA LYS A 155 1.80 23.97 -51.49
C LYS A 155 2.93 23.64 -50.49
N VAL A 156 4.17 24.05 -50.77
CA VAL A 156 5.32 23.86 -49.86
C VAL A 156 5.11 24.63 -48.55
N LEU A 157 4.69 25.90 -48.61
CA LEU A 157 4.40 26.70 -47.41
C LEU A 157 3.25 26.09 -46.60
N ARG A 158 2.19 25.61 -47.25
CA ARG A 158 1.09 24.91 -46.57
C ARG A 158 1.58 23.63 -45.88
N ALA A 159 2.34 22.79 -46.58
CA ALA A 159 2.86 21.55 -46.02
C ALA A 159 3.77 21.79 -44.80
N SER A 160 4.67 22.79 -44.89
CA SER A 160 5.66 23.08 -43.85
C SER A 160 5.12 23.88 -42.67
N ILE A 161 4.26 24.89 -42.91
CA ILE A 161 3.81 25.80 -41.86
C ILE A 161 2.50 25.33 -41.23
N LEU A 162 1.57 24.80 -42.02
CA LEU A 162 0.23 24.44 -41.53
C LEU A 162 0.15 22.95 -41.20
N ASP A 163 0.36 22.09 -42.19
CA ASP A 163 0.09 20.65 -42.03
C ASP A 163 1.10 19.99 -41.06
N MET A 164 2.39 20.34 -41.17
CA MET A 164 3.43 19.82 -40.27
C MET A 164 3.30 20.35 -38.84
N SER A 165 3.06 21.66 -38.64
CA SER A 165 2.90 22.24 -37.30
C SER A 165 1.69 21.68 -36.57
N LEU A 166 0.57 21.47 -37.28
CA LEU A 166 -0.61 20.83 -36.71
C LEU A 166 -0.33 19.39 -36.30
N LEU A 167 0.29 18.60 -37.19
CA LEU A 167 0.65 17.22 -36.89
C LEU A 167 1.61 17.13 -35.70
N GLN A 168 2.61 18.01 -35.64
CA GLN A 168 3.55 18.08 -34.51
C GLN A 168 2.80 18.40 -33.21
N SER A 169 1.91 19.40 -33.21
CA SER A 169 1.15 19.78 -32.01
C SER A 169 0.27 18.62 -31.51
N LEU A 170 -0.38 17.89 -32.42
CA LEU A 170 -1.19 16.71 -32.07
C LEU A 170 -0.34 15.56 -31.49
N LEU A 171 0.85 15.33 -32.04
CA LEU A 171 1.79 14.33 -31.53
C LEU A 171 2.38 14.72 -30.17
N GLU A 172 2.61 16.01 -29.93
CA GLU A 172 3.03 16.53 -28.62
C GLU A 172 1.95 16.34 -27.56
N VAL A 173 0.68 16.61 -27.92
CA VAL A 173 -0.49 16.32 -27.07
C VAL A 173 -0.57 14.83 -26.73
N GLN A 174 -0.43 13.95 -27.73
CA GLN A 174 -0.40 12.51 -27.51
C GLN A 174 0.74 12.11 -26.57
N THR A 175 1.96 12.54 -26.87
CA THR A 175 3.16 12.20 -26.09
C THR A 175 3.02 12.65 -24.63
N ALA A 176 2.52 13.86 -24.40
CA ALA A 176 2.29 14.35 -23.04
C ALA A 176 1.22 13.56 -22.29
N ALA A 177 0.14 13.15 -22.97
CA ALA A 177 -0.89 12.30 -22.38
C ALA A 177 -0.36 10.89 -22.03
N ASP A 178 0.43 10.28 -22.92
CA ASP A 178 1.07 8.98 -22.71
C ASP A 178 2.03 9.03 -21.50
N LEU A 179 2.83 10.10 -21.39
CA LEU A 179 3.74 10.32 -20.26
C LEU A 179 2.97 10.52 -18.94
N LEU A 180 1.90 11.32 -18.94
CA LEU A 180 1.04 11.48 -17.76
C LEU A 180 0.44 10.14 -17.32
N ASN A 181 -0.01 9.32 -18.28
CA ASN A 181 -0.52 7.98 -17.97
C ASN A 181 0.57 7.07 -17.37
N GLY A 182 1.79 7.14 -17.89
CA GLY A 182 2.96 6.45 -17.35
C GLY A 182 3.29 6.85 -15.90
N LEU A 183 3.17 8.13 -15.56
CA LEU A 183 3.38 8.60 -14.18
C LEU A 183 2.37 7.99 -13.20
N TYR A 184 1.11 7.77 -13.58
CA TYR A 184 0.15 7.07 -12.71
C TYR A 184 0.57 5.62 -12.43
N GLY A 185 1.18 4.94 -13.41
CA GLY A 185 1.80 3.63 -13.21
C GLY A 185 2.91 3.66 -12.16
N GLN A 186 3.74 4.71 -12.17
CA GLN A 186 4.81 4.91 -11.18
C GLN A 186 4.28 5.22 -9.78
N VAL A 187 3.19 6.00 -9.67
CA VAL A 187 2.49 6.24 -8.39
C VAL A 187 2.03 4.93 -7.76
N GLY A 188 1.58 3.96 -8.56
CA GLY A 188 1.07 2.68 -8.04
C GLY A 188 2.12 1.80 -7.35
N THR A 189 3.40 2.01 -7.65
CA THR A 189 4.49 1.15 -7.16
C THR A 189 5.34 1.82 -6.08
N THR A 190 5.36 3.15 -6.00
CA THR A 190 6.22 3.86 -5.02
C THR A 190 5.82 3.60 -3.57
N ARG A 191 6.79 3.24 -2.71
CA ARG A 191 6.59 3.16 -1.25
C ARG A 191 7.18 4.36 -0.51
N ASP A 192 7.93 5.20 -1.21
CA ASP A 192 8.61 6.35 -0.63
C ASP A 192 7.81 7.63 -0.88
N SER A 193 7.50 8.34 0.21
CA SER A 193 6.85 9.65 0.18
C SER A 193 7.63 10.70 -0.61
N ALA A 194 8.97 10.71 -0.55
CA ALA A 194 9.79 11.69 -1.27
C ALA A 194 9.76 11.44 -2.78
N VAL A 195 9.74 10.16 -3.19
CA VAL A 195 9.55 9.78 -4.59
C VAL A 195 8.15 10.16 -5.07
N LEU A 196 7.12 9.94 -4.24
CA LEU A 196 5.74 10.33 -4.58
C LEU A 196 5.61 11.84 -4.84
N GLU A 197 6.19 12.69 -3.98
CA GLU A 197 6.18 14.14 -4.17
C GLU A 197 6.93 14.58 -5.44
N ARG A 198 8.05 13.94 -5.76
CA ARG A 198 8.77 14.20 -7.01
C ARG A 198 7.92 13.88 -8.24
N VAL A 199 7.24 12.72 -8.23
CA VAL A 199 6.34 12.31 -9.31
C VAL A 199 5.14 13.27 -9.42
N ARG A 200 4.63 13.77 -8.29
CA ARG A 200 3.58 14.80 -8.28
C ARG A 200 4.05 16.09 -8.97
N GLY A 201 5.27 16.54 -8.70
CA GLY A 201 5.87 17.70 -9.39
C GLY A 201 5.96 17.49 -10.91
N GLN A 202 6.48 16.34 -11.34
CA GLN A 202 6.56 15.98 -12.76
C GLN A 202 5.18 15.92 -13.44
N TYR A 203 4.18 15.42 -12.72
CA TYR A 203 2.81 15.37 -13.18
C TYR A 203 2.24 16.77 -13.42
N ALA A 204 2.42 17.69 -12.48
CA ALA A 204 1.96 19.08 -12.62
C ALA A 204 2.60 19.77 -13.84
N GLU A 205 3.91 19.63 -14.00
CA GLU A 205 4.64 20.21 -15.14
C GLU A 205 4.16 19.65 -16.49
N LEU A 206 3.97 18.33 -16.59
CA LEU A 206 3.47 17.69 -17.80
C LEU A 206 2.01 18.02 -18.09
N ARG A 207 1.18 18.16 -17.06
CA ARG A 207 -0.22 18.59 -17.21
C ARG A 207 -0.29 19.98 -17.82
N ASP A 208 0.50 20.92 -17.29
CA ASP A 208 0.52 22.28 -17.80
C ASP A 208 1.09 22.35 -19.22
N ARG A 209 2.07 21.50 -19.55
CA ARG A 209 2.56 21.34 -20.92
C ARG A 209 1.48 20.80 -21.86
N LEU A 210 0.75 19.76 -21.45
CA LEU A 210 -0.34 19.17 -22.23
C LEU A 210 -1.43 20.19 -22.52
N LEU A 211 -1.84 20.98 -21.51
CA LEU A 211 -2.83 22.04 -21.68
C LEU A 211 -2.35 23.10 -22.68
N ARG A 212 -1.10 23.58 -22.54
CA ARG A 212 -0.52 24.54 -23.51
C ARG A 212 -0.45 23.97 -24.94
N SER A 213 -0.02 22.71 -25.10
CA SER A 213 0.03 22.07 -26.42
C SER A 213 -1.36 21.86 -26.99
N ALA A 214 -2.35 21.55 -26.15
CA ALA A 214 -3.73 21.47 -26.58
C ALA A 214 -4.22 22.85 -27.06
N ASP A 215 -4.01 23.93 -26.30
CA ASP A 215 -4.48 25.29 -26.65
C ASP A 215 -4.00 25.80 -28.01
N LEU A 216 -2.91 25.23 -28.55
CA LEU A 216 -2.38 25.56 -29.88
C LEU A 216 -3.15 24.88 -31.05
N LEU A 217 -4.04 23.94 -30.76
CA LEU A 217 -4.82 23.26 -31.79
C LEU A 217 -5.93 24.18 -32.35
N PRO A 218 -6.26 24.05 -33.65
CA PRO A 218 -7.22 24.95 -34.30
C PRO A 218 -8.64 24.83 -33.69
N PRO A 219 -9.38 25.95 -33.60
CA PRO A 219 -10.74 25.95 -33.06
C PRO A 219 -11.74 25.27 -34.02
N GLY A 220 -12.80 24.68 -33.45
CA GLY A 220 -13.87 24.01 -34.21
C GLY A 220 -14.78 23.17 -33.30
N ALA A 221 -15.90 22.65 -33.83
CA ALA A 221 -16.81 21.80 -33.05
C ALA A 221 -16.14 20.51 -32.54
N GLU A 222 -15.24 19.95 -33.34
CA GLU A 222 -14.44 18.79 -32.97
C GLU A 222 -13.46 19.12 -31.82
N ARG A 223 -12.98 20.38 -31.74
CA ARG A 223 -12.05 20.83 -30.69
C ARG A 223 -12.73 20.84 -29.33
N GLU A 224 -13.99 21.23 -29.26
CA GLU A 224 -14.77 21.18 -28.02
C GLU A 224 -14.86 19.74 -27.48
N THR A 225 -15.04 18.75 -28.36
CA THR A 225 -15.07 17.34 -27.95
C THR A 225 -13.71 16.87 -27.40
N LEU A 226 -12.62 17.31 -28.03
CA LEU A 226 -11.26 17.04 -27.55
C LEU A 226 -11.02 17.69 -26.18
N ASP A 227 -11.40 18.96 -26.00
CA ASP A 227 -11.25 19.70 -24.74
C ASP A 227 -12.06 19.07 -23.62
N GLN A 228 -13.31 18.67 -23.90
CA GLN A 228 -14.14 17.94 -22.93
C GLN A 228 -13.49 16.61 -22.54
N SER A 229 -12.98 15.83 -23.51
CA SER A 229 -12.34 14.55 -23.21
C SER A 229 -11.02 14.71 -22.47
N LEU A 230 -10.21 15.71 -22.83
CA LEU A 230 -8.98 16.08 -22.12
C LEU A 230 -9.29 16.52 -20.69
N GLY A 231 -10.31 17.36 -20.52
CA GLY A 231 -10.81 17.79 -19.22
C GLY A 231 -11.21 16.62 -18.34
N ARG A 232 -11.92 15.61 -18.88
CA ARG A 232 -12.26 14.38 -18.14
C ARG A 232 -11.04 13.54 -17.79
N PHE A 233 -10.11 13.32 -18.72
CA PHE A 233 -8.86 12.60 -18.47
C PHE A 233 -8.05 13.25 -17.34
N LEU A 234 -7.88 14.57 -17.39
CA LEU A 234 -7.19 15.31 -16.33
C LEU A 234 -7.98 15.35 -15.02
N ALA A 235 -9.32 15.44 -15.09
CA ALA A 235 -10.19 15.41 -13.91
C ALA A 235 -10.17 14.05 -13.20
N ALA A 236 -10.06 12.94 -13.95
CA ALA A 236 -9.99 11.60 -13.38
C ALA A 236 -8.78 11.43 -12.45
N GLY A 237 -7.66 12.10 -12.77
CA GLY A 237 -6.45 12.07 -11.94
C GLY A 237 -6.27 13.20 -10.94
N ARG A 238 -7.26 14.09 -10.76
CA ARG A 238 -7.15 15.28 -9.90
C ARG A 238 -6.70 15.01 -8.47
N GLU A 239 -6.04 16.01 -7.91
CA GLU A 239 -5.58 16.17 -6.51
C GLU A 239 -6.72 16.50 -5.52
N ASN A 240 -7.88 15.87 -5.68
CA ASN A 240 -8.93 15.93 -4.66
C ASN A 240 -8.63 14.85 -3.60
N GLU A 241 -9.39 14.79 -2.50
CA GLU A 241 -9.20 13.76 -1.44
C GLU A 241 -9.16 12.33 -2.02
N ASP A 242 -9.85 12.06 -3.13
CA ASP A 242 -9.89 10.78 -3.84
C ASP A 242 -8.87 10.64 -5.00
N GLY A 243 -7.91 11.55 -5.12
CA GLY A 243 -6.89 11.54 -6.15
C GLY A 243 -5.87 10.40 -5.98
N LEU A 244 -5.34 9.87 -7.09
CA LEU A 244 -4.36 8.77 -7.04
C LEU A 244 -3.14 9.09 -6.16
N PHE A 245 -2.67 10.33 -6.18
CA PHE A 245 -1.57 10.79 -5.32
C PHE A 245 -1.94 10.83 -3.83
N VAL A 246 -3.15 11.28 -3.50
CA VAL A 246 -3.64 11.37 -2.11
C VAL A 246 -3.88 9.97 -1.54
N LEU A 247 -4.57 9.13 -2.31
CA LEU A 247 -4.79 7.73 -1.99
C LEU A 247 -3.45 7.02 -1.78
N ARG A 248 -2.46 7.23 -2.66
CA ARG A 248 -1.14 6.61 -2.50
C ARG A 248 -0.41 7.11 -1.26
N ALA A 249 -0.46 8.41 -0.97
CA ALA A 249 0.15 8.96 0.24
C ALA A 249 -0.46 8.36 1.52
N ALA A 250 -1.79 8.21 1.55
CA ALA A 250 -2.50 7.56 2.66
C ALA A 250 -2.11 6.07 2.79
N MET A 251 -1.96 5.36 1.67
CA MET A 251 -1.49 3.97 1.65
C MET A 251 -0.06 3.83 2.18
N ILE A 252 0.88 4.71 1.78
CA ILE A 252 2.26 4.73 2.28
C ILE A 252 2.28 4.97 3.80
N THR A 253 1.50 5.94 4.28
CA THR A 253 1.37 6.24 5.71
C THR A 253 0.84 5.03 6.48
N THR A 254 -0.16 4.35 5.91
CA THR A 254 -0.74 3.15 6.50
C THR A 254 0.27 1.99 6.53
N LEU A 255 1.06 1.81 5.48
CA LEU A 255 2.11 0.80 5.41
C LEU A 255 3.16 1.02 6.51
N HIS A 256 3.66 2.25 6.65
CA HIS A 256 4.63 2.57 7.71
C HIS A 256 4.04 2.37 9.12
N ALA A 257 2.77 2.67 9.31
CA ALA A 257 2.09 2.40 10.58
C ALA A 257 1.99 0.90 10.86
N GLN A 258 1.69 0.08 9.85
CA GLN A 258 1.66 -1.39 9.97
C GLN A 258 3.05 -1.94 10.30
N ASP A 259 4.09 -1.51 9.59
CA ASP A 259 5.48 -1.94 9.82
C ASP A 259 5.92 -1.61 11.25
N LYS A 260 5.59 -0.41 11.73
CA LYS A 260 5.86 -0.02 13.12
C LYS A 260 5.11 -0.91 14.12
N MET A 261 3.81 -1.15 13.91
CA MET A 261 3.00 -1.99 14.80
C MET A 261 3.49 -3.45 14.83
N LEU A 262 4.00 -3.97 13.71
CA LEU A 262 4.63 -5.28 13.64
C LEU A 262 5.90 -5.34 14.51
N LEU A 263 6.77 -4.34 14.38
CA LEU A 263 8.00 -4.25 15.19
C LEU A 263 7.67 -4.08 16.69
N ASP A 264 6.71 -3.22 17.01
CA ASP A 264 6.25 -3.01 18.40
C ASP A 264 5.69 -4.32 18.98
N THR A 265 4.93 -5.10 18.19
CA THR A 265 4.40 -6.40 18.63
C THR A 265 5.51 -7.43 18.85
N GLN A 266 6.51 -7.49 17.98
CA GLN A 266 7.69 -8.36 18.16
C GLN A 266 8.49 -7.99 19.42
N GLY A 267 8.65 -6.68 19.68
CA GLY A 267 9.28 -6.16 20.89
C GLY A 267 8.53 -6.60 22.16
N LEU A 268 7.22 -6.38 22.19
CA LEU A 268 6.36 -6.78 23.31
C LEU A 268 6.35 -8.31 23.52
N ALA A 269 6.34 -9.10 22.45
CA ALA A 269 6.43 -10.56 22.55
C ALA A 269 7.78 -11.01 23.14
N THR A 270 8.87 -10.34 22.78
CA THR A 270 10.20 -10.62 23.36
C THR A 270 10.23 -10.27 24.85
N ASP A 271 9.63 -9.15 25.25
CA ASP A 271 9.49 -8.77 26.66
C ASP A 271 8.63 -9.78 27.43
N LEU A 272 7.56 -10.29 26.81
CA LEU A 272 6.70 -11.31 27.39
C LEU A 272 7.45 -12.63 27.62
N VAL A 273 8.21 -13.11 26.64
CA VAL A 273 9.07 -14.30 26.80
C VAL A 273 10.10 -14.09 27.92
N ARG A 274 10.71 -12.90 28.00
CA ARG A 274 11.63 -12.57 29.10
C ARG A 274 10.96 -12.58 30.47
N ALA A 275 9.73 -12.07 30.58
CA ALA A 275 8.95 -12.12 31.83
C ALA A 275 8.63 -13.56 32.24
N ILE A 276 8.28 -14.42 31.28
CA ILE A 276 8.04 -15.86 31.50
C ILE A 276 9.31 -16.55 31.99
N GLN A 277 10.45 -16.30 31.34
CA GLN A 277 11.74 -16.88 31.73
C GLN A 277 12.13 -16.46 33.16
N LYS A 278 11.97 -15.17 33.49
CA LYS A 278 12.24 -14.66 34.83
C LYS A 278 11.39 -15.37 35.89
N MET A 279 10.11 -15.58 35.61
CA MET A 279 9.21 -16.32 36.51
C MET A 279 9.69 -17.77 36.71
N VAL A 280 10.10 -18.46 35.64
CA VAL A 280 10.67 -19.82 35.72
C VAL A 280 11.93 -19.84 36.57
N ASP A 281 12.83 -18.87 36.38
CA ASP A 281 14.08 -18.79 37.13
C ASP A 281 13.81 -18.53 38.63
N GLU A 282 12.85 -17.67 38.98
CA GLU A 282 12.42 -17.43 40.37
C GLU A 282 11.80 -18.68 41.02
N THR A 283 10.97 -19.43 40.29
CA THR A 283 10.43 -20.72 40.76
C THR A 283 11.54 -21.74 40.96
N ARG A 284 12.53 -21.82 40.06
CA ARG A 284 13.69 -22.71 40.21
C ARG A 284 14.55 -22.37 41.42
N VAL A 285 14.85 -21.10 41.66
CA VAL A 285 15.63 -20.67 42.84
C VAL A 285 14.90 -21.04 44.13
N THR A 286 13.58 -20.82 44.18
CA THR A 286 12.74 -21.20 45.33
C THR A 286 12.79 -22.72 45.56
N LEU A 287 12.66 -23.50 44.50
CA LEU A 287 12.76 -24.96 44.52
C LEU A 287 14.12 -25.45 45.04
N THR A 288 15.21 -24.90 44.53
CA THR A 288 16.58 -25.27 44.97
C THR A 288 16.78 -24.98 46.45
N ALA A 289 16.36 -23.79 46.92
CA ALA A 289 16.46 -23.42 48.33
C ALA A 289 15.65 -24.37 49.24
N GLN A 290 14.44 -24.76 48.82
CA GLN A 290 13.62 -25.72 49.58
C GLN A 290 14.28 -27.10 49.65
N ILE A 291 14.87 -27.58 48.55
CA ILE A 291 15.58 -28.87 48.53
C ILE A 291 16.80 -28.82 49.48
N GLU A 292 17.59 -27.75 49.44
CA GLU A 292 18.76 -27.56 50.31
C GLU A 292 18.38 -27.52 51.80
N GLU A 293 17.31 -26.80 52.17
CA GLU A 293 16.78 -26.78 53.54
C GLU A 293 16.27 -28.14 54.02
N THR A 294 15.87 -29.04 53.12
CA THR A 294 15.38 -30.38 53.50
C THR A 294 16.48 -31.43 53.63
N LEU A 295 17.68 -31.14 53.11
CA LEU A 295 18.85 -32.04 53.11
C LEU A 295 19.80 -31.76 54.29
N ILE A 296 19.57 -30.70 55.06
CA ILE A 296 20.25 -30.35 56.32
C ILE A 296 19.43 -30.89 57.51
#